data_AF-A0A1B9I572-F1
#
_entry.id   AF-A0A1B9I572-F1
#
_cell.length_a   1.000
_cell.length_b   1.000
_cell.length_c   1.000
_cell.angle_alpha   90.00
_cell.angle_beta   90.00
_cell.angle_gamma   90.00
#
_symmetry.space_group_name_H-M   'P 1'
#
loop_
_entity.id
_entity.type
_entity.pdbx_description
1 polymer ?
#
loop_
_entity_poly.entity_id
_entity_poly.type
_entity_poly.pdbx_seq_one_letter_code
_entity_poly.pdbx_strand_id
1 'polypeptide(L)'
;MFEKLRAKITAHHSSHPLAKQRTEFLAVKADTPLERKGHFTAETVGAAAAYEAFKAFENNEAHSTGIDGKVSHARSKQIIVGLAEGRVVKLVEEKRLPFTSETEKVKFIKTAQKFAAADAKRSVRESGLYANHELDPLDSDERLAARAV
;
A
#
# COMPACT_ATOMS: atom_id res chain seq x y z
N MET A 1 16.26 -2.67 16.75
CA MET A 1 15.00 -1.89 16.68
C MET A 1 14.29 -2.10 15.33
N PHE A 2 15.02 -2.07 14.21
CA PHE A 2 14.53 -2.37 12.85
C PHE A 2 13.82 -3.73 12.67
N GLU A 3 14.34 -4.82 13.25
CA GLU A 3 13.68 -6.13 13.12
C GLU A 3 12.33 -6.22 13.83
N LYS A 4 12.16 -5.54 14.98
CA LYS A 4 10.88 -5.52 15.69
C LYS A 4 9.81 -4.73 14.93
N LEU A 5 10.20 -3.66 14.22
CA LEU A 5 9.32 -2.92 13.34
C LEU A 5 8.96 -3.75 12.09
N ARG A 6 9.96 -4.33 11.41
CA ARG A 6 9.74 -5.27 10.30
C ARG A 6 8.84 -6.44 10.70
N ALA A 7 9.04 -7.03 11.87
CA ALA A 7 8.21 -8.12 12.37
C ALA A 7 6.78 -7.68 12.65
N LYS A 8 6.55 -6.48 13.19
CA LYS A 8 5.20 -5.92 13.37
C LYS A 8 4.52 -5.59 12.05
N ILE A 9 5.22 -4.94 11.12
CA ILE A 9 4.69 -4.64 9.78
C ILE A 9 4.38 -5.93 9.03
N THR A 10 5.28 -6.92 9.09
CA THR A 10 5.04 -8.26 8.52
C THR A 10 3.84 -8.91 9.19
N ALA A 11 3.72 -8.86 10.52
CA ALA A 11 2.59 -9.42 11.26
C ALA A 11 1.24 -8.75 10.93
N HIS A 12 1.21 -7.42 10.81
CA HIS A 12 0.01 -6.64 10.44
C HIS A 12 -0.36 -6.84 8.96
N HIS A 13 0.64 -7.03 8.09
CA HIS A 13 0.45 -7.32 6.67
C HIS A 13 0.37 -8.82 6.34
N SER A 14 0.55 -9.73 7.31
CA SER A 14 0.45 -11.19 7.15
C SER A 14 -0.82 -11.77 7.75
N SER A 15 -1.45 -11.07 8.71
CA SER A 15 -2.73 -11.47 9.30
C SER A 15 -3.94 -11.04 8.46
N HIS A 16 -3.76 -10.11 7.51
CA HIS A 16 -4.82 -9.69 6.59
C HIS A 16 -5.17 -10.82 5.61
N PRO A 17 -6.45 -11.10 5.32
CA PRO A 17 -6.84 -12.10 4.31
C PRO A 17 -6.17 -11.87 2.95
N LEU A 18 -5.96 -10.60 2.60
CA LEU A 18 -5.29 -10.19 1.37
C LEU A 18 -3.76 -10.33 1.38
N ALA A 19 -3.13 -10.64 2.52
CA ALA A 19 -1.68 -10.79 2.61
C ALA A 19 -1.13 -11.83 1.64
N LYS A 20 -1.84 -12.97 1.57
CA LYS A 20 -1.50 -14.08 0.70
C LYS A 20 -1.73 -13.70 -0.77
N GLN A 21 -2.90 -13.15 -1.09
CA GLN A 21 -3.24 -12.68 -2.45
C GLN A 21 -2.30 -11.59 -2.95
N ARG A 22 -1.89 -10.66 -2.09
CA ARG A 22 -0.87 -9.64 -2.38
C ARG A 22 0.46 -10.28 -2.75
N THR A 23 0.91 -11.25 -1.95
CA THR A 23 2.19 -11.91 -2.16
C THR A 23 2.17 -12.72 -3.45
N GLU A 24 1.06 -13.41 -3.72
CA GLU A 24 0.79 -14.09 -4.99
C GLU A 24 0.84 -13.10 -6.16
N PHE A 25 0.16 -11.95 -6.05
CA PHE A 25 0.18 -10.90 -7.08
C PHE A 25 1.58 -10.33 -7.33
N LEU A 26 2.35 -10.04 -6.28
CA LEU A 26 3.71 -9.52 -6.43
C LEU A 26 4.64 -10.52 -7.13
N ALA A 27 4.41 -11.82 -6.95
CA ALA A 27 5.14 -12.91 -7.60
C ALA A 27 4.75 -13.13 -9.08
N VAL A 28 3.60 -12.61 -9.53
CA VAL A 28 3.18 -12.66 -10.94
C VAL A 28 4.22 -11.98 -11.82
N LYS A 29 4.49 -12.59 -12.97
CA LYS A 29 5.34 -12.00 -14.03
C LYS A 29 4.49 -11.59 -15.23
N ALA A 30 5.05 -10.78 -16.11
CA ALA A 30 4.37 -10.31 -17.32
C ALA A 30 3.92 -11.45 -18.25
N ASP A 31 4.64 -12.57 -18.25
CA ASP A 31 4.39 -13.81 -19.02
C ASP A 31 3.43 -14.80 -18.34
N THR A 32 2.98 -14.52 -17.11
CA THR A 32 2.05 -15.41 -16.40
C THR A 32 0.73 -15.58 -17.17
N PRO A 33 0.15 -16.80 -17.26
CA PRO A 33 -1.10 -17.04 -17.96
C PRO A 33 -2.26 -16.15 -17.48
N LEU A 34 -3.15 -15.80 -18.41
CA LEU A 34 -4.29 -14.90 -18.19
C LEU A 34 -5.18 -15.32 -17.02
N GLU A 35 -5.48 -16.62 -16.92
CA GLU A 35 -6.34 -17.22 -15.88
C GLU A 35 -5.79 -16.97 -14.47
N ARG A 36 -4.47 -16.91 -14.34
CA ARG A 36 -3.78 -16.62 -13.07
C ARG A 36 -3.69 -15.12 -12.79
N LYS A 37 -4.09 -14.25 -13.72
CA LYS A 37 -4.10 -12.78 -13.53
C LYS A 37 -5.50 -12.22 -13.36
N GLY A 38 -6.48 -12.82 -14.04
CA GLY A 38 -7.86 -12.32 -14.10
C GLY A 38 -8.62 -12.36 -12.76
N HIS A 39 -8.13 -13.08 -11.76
CA HIS A 39 -8.75 -13.16 -10.44
C HIS A 39 -8.28 -12.07 -9.46
N PHE A 40 -7.27 -11.27 -9.81
CA PHE A 40 -6.77 -10.23 -8.91
C PHE A 40 -7.71 -9.03 -8.85
N THR A 41 -8.16 -8.73 -7.63
CA THR A 41 -9.06 -7.61 -7.35
C THR A 41 -8.30 -6.29 -7.23
N ALA A 42 -9.02 -5.16 -7.39
CA ALA A 42 -8.47 -3.82 -7.18
C ALA A 42 -7.92 -3.65 -5.74
N GLU A 43 -8.54 -4.32 -4.78
CA GLU A 43 -8.11 -4.36 -3.38
C GLU A 43 -6.74 -5.04 -3.23
N THR A 44 -6.54 -6.20 -3.89
CA THR A 44 -5.26 -6.91 -3.87
C THR A 44 -4.14 -6.08 -4.49
N VAL A 45 -4.42 -5.42 -5.62
CA VAL A 45 -3.47 -4.54 -6.29
C VAL A 45 -3.17 -3.31 -5.44
N GLY A 46 -4.18 -2.73 -4.80
CA GLY A 46 -4.02 -1.61 -3.88
C GLY A 46 -3.15 -1.97 -2.68
N ALA A 47 -3.41 -3.11 -2.04
CA ALA A 47 -2.62 -3.63 -0.93
C ALA A 47 -1.16 -3.91 -1.33
N ALA A 48 -0.92 -4.41 -2.55
CA ALA A 48 0.42 -4.60 -3.10
C ALA A 48 1.16 -3.28 -3.29
N ALA A 49 0.47 -2.29 -3.86
CA ALA A 49 1.01 -0.96 -4.07
C ALA A 49 1.34 -0.25 -2.75
N ALA A 50 0.44 -0.29 -1.77
CA ALA A 50 0.64 0.26 -0.43
C ALA A 50 1.85 -0.38 0.27
N TYR A 51 1.97 -1.71 0.20
CA TYR A 51 3.11 -2.43 0.80
C TYR A 51 4.45 -2.04 0.16
N GLU A 52 4.49 -1.89 -1.16
CA GLU A 52 5.71 -1.45 -1.84
C GLU A 52 6.03 0.02 -1.60
N ALA A 53 5.02 0.88 -1.53
CA ALA A 53 5.17 2.28 -1.17
C ALA A 53 5.69 2.45 0.27
N PHE A 54 5.20 1.65 1.21
CA PHE A 54 5.67 1.66 2.59
C PHE A 54 7.15 1.25 2.68
N LYS A 55 7.54 0.17 2.00
CA LYS A 55 8.96 -0.23 1.91
C LYS A 55 9.84 0.85 1.29
N ALA A 56 9.36 1.51 0.23
CA ALA A 56 10.10 2.60 -0.41
C ALA A 56 10.23 3.81 0.53
N PHE A 57 9.17 4.16 1.25
CA PHE A 57 9.16 5.22 2.26
C PHE A 57 10.15 4.94 3.40
N GLU A 58 10.21 3.70 3.90
CA GLU A 58 11.18 3.28 4.91
C GLU A 58 12.63 3.32 4.39
N ASN A 59 12.86 2.84 3.17
CA ASN A 59 14.21 2.78 2.58
C ASN A 59 14.76 4.17 2.21
N ASN A 60 13.89 5.14 1.88
CA ASN A 60 14.28 6.52 1.54
C ASN A 60 14.48 7.40 2.77
N GLU A 61 14.85 6.80 3.90
CA GLU A 61 15.38 7.55 5.04
C GLU A 61 14.44 8.64 5.58
N ALA A 62 13.12 8.42 5.59
CA ALA A 62 12.20 9.30 6.34
C ALA A 62 12.60 9.46 7.83
N HIS A 63 13.56 8.65 8.28
CA HIS A 63 14.22 8.71 9.58
C HIS A 63 15.76 8.74 9.55
N SER A 64 16.43 8.79 8.40
CA SER A 64 17.90 8.62 8.36
C SER A 64 18.71 9.62 7.55
N THR A 65 18.31 10.87 7.39
CA THR A 65 19.34 11.92 7.31
C THR A 65 18.87 13.24 7.90
N GLY A 66 19.65 13.71 8.88
CA GLY A 66 19.30 14.79 9.79
C GLY A 66 19.03 16.14 9.14
N ILE A 67 17.86 16.68 9.45
CA ILE A 67 17.59 18.10 9.68
C ILE A 67 16.44 18.12 10.69
N ASP A 68 16.73 18.36 11.98
CA ASP A 68 15.87 18.88 13.07
C ASP A 68 14.33 18.60 13.12
N GLY A 69 13.81 17.57 12.48
CA GLY A 69 12.38 17.34 12.46
C GLY A 69 12.01 16.00 11.84
N LYS A 70 11.50 15.10 12.68
CA LYS A 70 10.70 13.96 12.23
C LYS A 70 9.59 14.48 11.29
N VAL A 71 9.45 13.88 10.11
CA VAL A 71 8.32 14.19 9.21
C VAL A 71 7.03 13.99 9.99
N SER A 72 6.16 15.00 10.03
CA SER A 72 4.89 14.91 10.77
C SER A 72 4.02 13.75 10.25
N HIS A 73 3.18 13.18 11.10
CA HIS A 73 2.28 12.10 10.72
C HIS A 73 1.42 12.46 9.50
N ALA A 74 0.86 13.68 9.48
CA ALA A 74 0.13 14.22 8.34
C ALA A 74 0.96 14.24 7.05
N ARG A 75 2.24 14.67 7.13
CA ARG A 75 3.11 14.75 5.96
C ARG A 75 3.52 13.36 5.47
N SER A 76 3.76 12.41 6.38
CA SER A 76 4.04 11.02 6.01
C SER A 76 2.87 10.34 5.33
N LYS A 77 1.63 10.60 5.79
CA LYS A 77 0.42 10.16 5.08
C LYS A 77 0.35 10.69 3.65
N GLN A 78 0.63 11.97 3.44
CA GLN A 78 0.63 12.55 2.09
C GLN A 78 1.69 11.91 1.19
N ILE A 79 2.91 11.75 1.69
CA ILE A 79 4.02 11.16 0.93
C ILE A 79 3.68 9.71 0.55
N ILE A 80 3.25 8.90 1.52
CA ILE A 80 3.00 7.49 1.25
C ILE A 80 1.81 7.27 0.30
N VAL A 81 0.78 8.12 0.37
CA VAL A 81 -0.36 8.05 -0.56
C VAL A 81 0.11 8.30 -1.98
N GLY A 82 0.91 9.36 -2.22
CA GLY A 82 1.45 9.64 -3.55
C GLY A 82 2.30 8.49 -4.09
N LEU A 83 3.13 7.88 -3.23
CA LEU A 83 3.91 6.70 -3.60
C LEU A 83 3.02 5.49 -3.93
N ALA A 84 2.00 5.23 -3.12
CA ALA A 84 1.09 4.10 -3.27
C ALA A 84 0.24 4.23 -4.55
N GLU A 85 -0.35 5.40 -4.79
CA GLU A 85 -1.16 5.65 -5.99
C GLU A 85 -0.34 5.54 -7.29
N GLY A 86 0.90 6.06 -7.29
CA GLY A 86 1.82 5.89 -8.41
C GLY A 86 2.21 4.42 -8.62
N ARG A 87 2.39 3.67 -7.52
CA ARG A 87 2.76 2.26 -7.60
C ARG A 87 1.63 1.39 -8.14
N VAL A 88 0.36 1.74 -7.91
CA VAL A 88 -0.79 1.06 -8.54
C VAL A 88 -0.68 1.09 -10.05
N VAL A 89 -0.47 2.27 -10.64
CA VAL A 89 -0.37 2.41 -12.11
C VAL A 89 0.76 1.54 -12.64
N LYS A 90 1.94 1.63 -12.03
CA LYS A 90 3.11 0.86 -12.40
C LYS A 90 2.89 -0.66 -12.29
N LEU A 91 2.25 -1.13 -11.22
CA LEU A 91 1.95 -2.56 -11.05
C LEU A 91 0.94 -3.08 -12.08
N VAL A 92 -0.11 -2.31 -12.39
CA VAL A 92 -1.09 -2.69 -13.42
C VAL A 92 -0.41 -2.87 -14.78
N GLU A 93 0.51 -1.97 -15.13
CA GLU A 93 1.28 -2.01 -16.38
C GLU A 93 2.32 -3.14 -16.39
N GLU A 94 3.16 -3.24 -15.35
CA GLU A 94 4.24 -4.24 -15.24
C GLU A 94 3.69 -5.67 -15.23
N LYS A 95 2.56 -5.89 -14.53
CA LYS A 95 1.95 -7.22 -14.41
C LYS A 95 1.03 -7.56 -15.59
N ARG A 96 0.74 -6.59 -16.46
CA ARG A 96 -0.15 -6.74 -17.63
C ARG A 96 -1.47 -7.38 -17.25
N LEU A 97 -2.17 -6.76 -16.30
CA LEU A 97 -3.49 -7.23 -15.89
C LEU A 97 -4.47 -7.15 -17.07
N PRO A 98 -5.34 -8.15 -17.25
CA PRO A 98 -6.25 -8.15 -18.37
C PRO A 98 -7.47 -7.28 -18.12
N PHE A 99 -7.80 -6.45 -19.10
CA PHE A 99 -9.00 -5.64 -19.09
C PHE A 99 -9.75 -5.79 -20.41
N THR A 100 -11.07 -5.76 -20.29
CA THR A 100 -12.02 -5.85 -21.41
C THR A 100 -12.06 -4.56 -22.23
N SER A 101 -11.77 -3.42 -21.60
CA SER A 101 -11.67 -2.10 -22.23
C SER A 101 -10.72 -1.16 -21.47
N GLU A 102 -10.26 -0.10 -22.13
CA GLU A 102 -9.43 0.93 -21.47
C GLU A 102 -10.22 1.68 -20.38
N THR A 103 -11.54 1.84 -20.57
CA THR A 103 -12.42 2.42 -19.56
C THR A 103 -12.47 1.58 -18.28
N GLU A 104 -12.53 0.25 -18.40
CA GLU A 104 -12.49 -0.63 -17.24
C GLU A 104 -11.14 -0.63 -16.55
N LYS A 105 -10.04 -0.57 -17.31
CA LYS A 105 -8.70 -0.40 -16.75
C LYS A 105 -8.61 0.88 -15.93
N VAL A 106 -9.10 2.01 -16.45
CA VAL A 106 -9.10 3.29 -15.72
C VAL A 106 -9.95 3.20 -14.45
N LYS A 107 -11.14 2.58 -14.52
CA LYS A 107 -12.01 2.37 -13.34
C LYS A 107 -11.35 1.47 -12.30
N PHE A 108 -10.68 0.41 -12.74
CA PHE A 108 -9.92 -0.49 -11.88
C PHE A 108 -8.77 0.24 -11.19
N ILE A 109 -7.95 0.98 -11.93
CA ILE A 109 -6.83 1.78 -11.39
C ILE A 109 -7.33 2.76 -10.34
N LYS A 110 -8.39 3.53 -10.63
CA LYS A 110 -8.97 4.47 -9.65
C LYS A 110 -9.45 3.78 -8.38
N THR A 111 -10.02 2.59 -8.51
CA THR A 111 -10.49 1.81 -7.36
C THR A 111 -9.30 1.27 -6.55
N ALA A 112 -8.28 0.74 -7.24
CA ALA A 112 -7.06 0.25 -6.62
C ALA A 112 -6.26 1.37 -5.94
N GLN A 113 -6.24 2.58 -6.49
CA GLN A 113 -5.63 3.77 -5.88
C GLN A 113 -6.31 4.13 -4.56
N LYS A 114 -7.65 4.07 -4.48
CA LYS A 114 -8.37 4.29 -3.21
C LYS A 114 -7.99 3.27 -2.15
N PHE A 115 -7.93 1.99 -2.50
CA PHE A 115 -7.49 0.94 -1.59
C PHE A 115 -6.02 1.11 -1.19
N ALA A 116 -5.15 1.48 -2.14
CA ALA A 116 -3.75 1.75 -1.86
C ALA A 116 -3.57 2.92 -0.90
N ALA A 117 -4.31 4.02 -1.08
CA ALA A 117 -4.26 5.18 -0.21
C ALA A 117 -4.75 4.84 1.21
N ALA A 118 -5.86 4.12 1.31
CA ALA A 118 -6.43 3.66 2.58
C ALA A 118 -5.45 2.77 3.36
N ASP A 119 -4.90 1.74 2.71
CA ASP A 119 -3.94 0.82 3.31
C ASP A 119 -2.61 1.49 3.65
N ALA A 120 -2.12 2.40 2.81
CA ALA A 120 -0.88 3.12 3.06
C ALA A 120 -0.99 4.04 4.29
N LYS A 121 -2.09 4.79 4.41
CA LYS A 121 -2.36 5.63 5.60
C LYS A 121 -2.48 4.80 6.87
N ARG A 122 -3.22 3.68 6.81
CA ARG A 122 -3.33 2.72 7.91
C ARG A 122 -1.96 2.19 8.32
N SER A 123 -1.13 1.82 7.35
CA SER A 123 0.23 1.32 7.59
C SER A 123 1.10 2.34 8.29
N VAL A 124 1.04 3.63 7.91
CA VAL A 124 1.75 4.70 8.62
C VAL A 124 1.30 4.84 10.07
N ARG A 125 -0.01 4.81 10.33
CA ARG A 125 -0.52 4.88 11.71
C ARG A 125 -0.09 3.67 12.55
N GLU A 126 -0.23 2.47 12.01
CA GLU A 126 0.04 1.20 12.72
C GLU A 126 1.53 0.84 12.80
N SER A 127 2.39 1.52 12.03
CA SER A 127 3.83 1.27 11.97
C SER A 127 4.56 1.45 13.31
N GLY A 128 3.99 2.22 14.24
CA GLY A 128 4.66 2.62 15.47
C GLY A 128 5.74 3.69 15.27
N LEU A 129 5.81 4.32 14.10
CA LEU A 129 6.70 5.45 13.85
C LEU A 129 6.30 6.70 14.65
N TYR A 130 5.04 6.81 15.06
CA TYR A 130 4.45 7.95 15.77
C TYR A 130 3.90 7.55 17.13
N ALA A 131 4.11 8.39 18.14
CA ALA A 131 3.46 8.27 19.44
C ALA A 131 1.99 8.65 19.33
N ASN A 132 1.15 8.15 20.24
CA ASN A 132 -0.31 8.35 20.17
C ASN A 132 -0.74 9.83 20.10
N HIS A 133 0.03 10.74 20.72
CA HIS A 133 -0.26 12.17 20.71
C HIS A 133 0.18 12.88 19.41
N GLU A 134 1.00 12.24 18.59
CA GLU A 134 1.42 12.75 17.26
C GLU A 134 0.48 12.29 16.15
N LEU A 135 -0.49 11.42 16.48
CA LEU A 135 -1.43 10.86 15.51
C LEU A 135 -2.56 11.84 15.22
N ASP A 136 -2.73 12.17 13.94
CA ASP A 136 -3.91 12.89 13.46
C ASP A 136 -5.21 12.10 13.71
N PRO A 137 -6.38 12.75 13.68
CA PRO A 137 -7.66 12.07 13.65
C PRO A 137 -7.78 11.06 12.51
N LEU A 138 -8.64 10.05 12.70
CA LEU A 138 -8.96 9.07 11.65
C LEU A 138 -9.71 9.75 10.50
N ASP A 139 -9.11 9.74 9.32
CA ASP A 139 -9.75 10.21 8.09
C ASP A 139 -10.64 9.14 7.44
N SER A 140 -11.41 9.54 6.42
CA SER A 140 -12.36 8.66 5.73
C SER A 140 -11.70 7.45 5.06
N ASP A 141 -10.48 7.58 4.58
CA ASP A 141 -9.74 6.50 3.91
C ASP A 141 -9.23 5.49 4.95
N GLU A 142 -8.77 5.96 6.12
CA GLU A 142 -8.40 5.08 7.22
C GLU A 142 -9.60 4.28 7.76
N ARG A 143 -10.80 4.88 7.75
CA ARG A 143 -12.03 4.17 8.11
C ARG A 143 -12.43 3.12 7.08
N LEU A 144 -12.13 3.36 5.80
CA LEU A 144 -12.35 2.38 4.73
C LEU A 144 -11.49 1.14 4.96
N ALA A 145 -10.19 1.32 5.23
CA ALA A 145 -9.26 0.23 5.52
C ALA A 145 -9.63 -0.55 6.80
N ALA A 146 -10.22 0.10 7.79
CA ALA A 146 -10.69 -0.55 9.01
C ALA A 146 -11.96 -1.41 8.80
N ARG A 147 -12.74 -1.16 7.75
CA ARG A 147 -13.98 -1.88 7.41
C ARG A 147 -13.78 -3.02 6.41
N ALA A 148 -12.64 -3.05 5.72
CA ALA A 148 -12.26 -4.16 4.83
C ALA A 148 -11.74 -5.40 5.60
N VAL A 149 -11.86 -5.38 6.94
CA VAL A 149 -11.52 -6.46 7.88
C VAL A 149 -12.77 -7.25 8.26
#